data_AF-A0A944L0S5-F1
#
_entry.id   AF-A0A944L0S5-F1
#
_cell.length_a   1.000
_cell.length_b   1.000
_cell.length_c   1.000
_cell.angle_alpha   90.00
_cell.angle_beta   90.00
_cell.angle_gamma   90.00
#
_symmetry.space_group_name_H-M   'P 1'
#
loop_
_entity.id
_entity.type
_entity.pdbx_description
1 polymer ?
#
loop_
_entity_poly.entity_id
_entity_poly.type
_entity_poly.pdbx_seq_one_letter_code
_entity_poly.pdbx_strand_id
1 'polypeptide(L)'
;MGGIAIFDAVESEVRSYCRTWPLVFDRAEGSWITDESGHRYLDFFAGAGGINYGHNNPLLKDELLDYITAPAGSPRAGRTTPKNLPSNRGWQTAAPSWSWRSCGPRSCPRPGC
;
A
#
# COMPACT_ATOMS: atom_id res chain seq x y z
N MET A 1 -19.28 8.22 22.37
CA MET A 1 -17.82 8.32 22.59
C MET A 1 -17.20 7.08 21.97
N GLY A 2 -16.38 7.07 20.92
CA GLY A 2 -15.74 8.10 20.12
C GLY A 2 -14.74 7.34 19.23
N GLY A 3 -15.13 7.02 18.00
CA GLY A 3 -14.29 6.21 17.10
C GLY A 3 -12.99 6.91 16.72
N ILE A 4 -13.01 8.24 16.63
CA ILE A 4 -11.81 9.04 16.37
C ILE A 4 -11.08 9.44 17.67
N ALA A 5 -11.83 9.61 18.76
CA ALA A 5 -11.29 10.05 20.04
C ALA A 5 -10.30 9.05 20.67
N ILE A 6 -10.42 7.75 20.37
CA ILE A 6 -9.41 6.76 20.79
C ILE A 6 -8.06 7.00 20.10
N PHE A 7 -8.06 7.42 18.83
CA PHE A 7 -6.83 7.74 18.11
C PHE A 7 -6.16 8.98 18.70
N ASP A 8 -6.92 9.98 19.14
CA ASP A 8 -6.34 11.14 19.82
C ASP A 8 -5.73 10.81 21.18
N ALA A 9 -6.26 9.80 21.88
CA ALA A 9 -5.77 9.40 23.20
C ALA A 9 -4.57 8.44 23.14
N VAL A 10 -4.44 7.64 22.08
CA VAL A 10 -3.46 6.53 22.00
C VAL A 10 -2.40 6.74 20.91
N GLU A 11 -2.75 7.39 19.80
CA GLU A 11 -1.86 7.51 18.65
C GLU A 11 -0.85 8.66 18.83
N SER A 12 0.40 8.43 18.42
CA SER A 12 1.49 9.40 18.59
C SER A 12 1.19 10.77 17.96
N GLU A 13 1.76 11.83 18.55
CA GLU A 13 1.66 13.20 18.02
C GLU A 13 2.34 13.40 16.66
N VAL A 14 3.18 12.45 16.23
CA VAL A 14 3.83 12.45 14.90
C VAL A 14 2.87 11.99 13.79
N ARG A 15 1.64 11.56 14.12
CA ARG A 15 0.64 11.10 13.15
C ARG A 15 0.29 12.19 12.13
N SER A 16 0.33 11.86 10.85
CA SER A 16 0.15 12.83 9.75
C SER A 16 -1.06 12.52 8.87
N TYR A 17 -1.21 11.29 8.37
CA TYR A 17 -2.30 10.96 7.43
C TYR A 17 -3.71 11.02 8.04
N CYS A 18 -3.88 10.51 9.26
CA CYS A 18 -5.17 10.55 9.96
C CYS A 18 -5.64 11.96 10.35
N ARG A 19 -4.75 12.96 10.34
CA ARG A 19 -5.12 14.37 10.52
C ARG A 19 -5.67 14.98 9.23
N THR A 20 -5.09 14.60 8.08
CA THR A 20 -5.52 15.08 6.75
C THR A 20 -6.84 14.43 6.31
N TRP A 21 -7.03 13.15 6.65
CA TRP A 21 -8.25 12.39 6.37
C TRP A 21 -8.80 11.79 7.68
N PRO A 22 -9.58 12.56 8.47
CA PRO A 22 -10.09 12.12 9.78
C PRO A 22 -11.32 11.21 9.61
N LEU A 23 -11.12 10.08 8.95
CA LEU A 23 -12.17 9.14 8.59
C LEU A 23 -11.66 7.70 8.77
N VAL A 24 -12.59 6.78 9.00
CA VAL A 24 -12.29 5.35 9.19
C VAL A 24 -12.72 4.59 7.94
N PHE A 25 -11.76 3.86 7.36
CA PHE A 25 -11.98 3.03 6.19
C PHE A 25 -12.31 1.59 6.62
N ASP A 26 -13.32 0.98 6.00
CA ASP A 26 -13.77 -0.39 6.27
C ASP A 26 -13.21 -1.39 5.24
N ARG A 27 -13.37 -1.09 3.95
CA ARG A 27 -12.98 -2.00 2.86
C ARG A 27 -12.24 -1.27 1.75
N ALA A 28 -11.24 -1.93 1.16
CA ALA A 28 -10.57 -1.44 -0.03
C ALA A 28 -10.33 -2.56 -1.06
N GLU A 29 -10.52 -2.25 -2.34
CA GLU A 29 -10.32 -3.19 -3.46
C GLU A 29 -9.94 -2.42 -4.73
N GLY A 30 -8.84 -2.82 -5.37
CA GLY A 30 -8.31 -2.12 -6.54
C GLY A 30 -7.97 -0.67 -6.18
N SER A 31 -8.52 0.29 -6.94
CA SER A 31 -8.34 1.72 -6.67
C SER A 31 -9.43 2.33 -5.78
N TRP A 32 -10.35 1.53 -5.22
CA TRP A 32 -11.49 2.03 -4.44
C TRP A 32 -11.34 1.71 -2.95
N ILE A 33 -11.67 2.69 -2.11
CA ILE A 33 -11.77 2.53 -0.66
C ILE A 33 -13.19 2.93 -0.22
N THR A 34 -13.75 2.22 0.74
CA THR A 34 -15.09 2.44 1.30
C THR A 34 -14.97 2.75 2.80
N ASP A 35 -15.62 3.81 3.25
CA ASP A 35 -15.69 4.16 4.68
C ASP A 35 -16.74 3.34 5.44
N GLU A 36 -16.75 3.44 6.77
CA GLU A 36 -17.75 2.78 7.64
C GLU A 36 -19.20 3.26 7.38
N SER A 37 -19.37 4.42 6.75
CA SER A 37 -20.69 4.97 6.38
C SER A 37 -21.14 4.49 4.98
N GLY A 38 -20.32 3.70 4.28
CA GLY A 38 -20.59 3.19 2.95
C GLY A 38 -20.22 4.13 1.80
N HIS A 39 -19.60 5.29 2.05
CA HIS A 39 -19.12 6.16 0.99
C HIS A 39 -17.89 5.57 0.31
N ARG A 40 -17.85 5.65 -1.02
CA ARG A 40 -16.77 5.12 -1.85
C ARG A 40 -15.89 6.24 -2.40
N TYR A 41 -14.59 6.08 -2.23
CA TYR A 41 -13.55 7.02 -2.62
C TYR A 41 -12.60 6.38 -3.63
N LEU A 42 -12.17 7.16 -4.62
CA LEU A 42 -11.12 6.76 -5.56
C LEU A 42 -9.75 7.12 -4.96
N ASP A 43 -8.90 6.12 -4.76
CA ASP A 43 -7.58 6.26 -4.12
C ASP A 43 -6.51 6.68 -5.12
N PHE A 44 -6.22 7.98 -5.14
CA PHE A 44 -5.07 8.55 -5.86
C PHE A 44 -3.78 8.60 -5.03
N PHE A 45 -3.87 8.28 -3.74
CA PHE A 45 -2.71 8.26 -2.86
C PHE A 45 -1.92 6.96 -3.00
N ALA A 46 -2.61 5.84 -3.27
CA ALA A 46 -2.04 4.51 -3.49
C ALA A 46 -1.00 4.12 -2.42
N GLY A 47 -1.27 4.49 -1.17
CA GLY A 47 -0.37 4.25 -0.03
C GLY A 47 1.03 4.84 -0.24
N ALA A 48 1.12 6.08 -0.73
CA ALA A 48 2.38 6.72 -1.14
C ALA A 48 3.19 5.88 -2.16
N GLY A 49 2.49 5.17 -3.06
CA GLY A 49 3.08 4.28 -4.07
C GLY A 49 3.43 2.87 -3.55
N GLY A 50 3.03 2.51 -2.33
CA GLY A 50 3.25 1.18 -1.77
C GLY A 50 2.34 0.10 -2.37
N ILE A 51 1.16 0.49 -2.87
CA ILE A 51 0.13 -0.43 -3.38
C ILE A 51 -0.16 -0.18 -4.87
N ASN A 52 0.88 -0.25 -5.69
CA ASN A 52 0.79 0.06 -7.13
C ASN A 52 -0.12 -0.87 -7.95
N TYR A 53 -0.51 -2.02 -7.40
CA TYR A 53 -1.42 -2.97 -8.05
C TYR A 53 -2.86 -2.85 -7.54
N GLY A 54 -3.14 -1.80 -6.75
CA GLY A 54 -4.38 -1.62 -6.04
C GLY A 54 -4.45 -2.41 -4.73
N HIS A 55 -5.40 -2.04 -3.89
CA HIS A 55 -5.73 -2.74 -2.65
C HIS A 55 -6.17 -4.18 -2.96
N ASN A 56 -5.65 -5.14 -2.18
CA ASN A 56 -6.10 -6.53 -2.19
C ASN A 56 -6.15 -7.19 -3.58
N ASN A 57 -5.12 -6.96 -4.40
CA ASN A 57 -5.02 -7.59 -5.71
C ASN A 57 -5.19 -9.12 -5.59
N PRO A 58 -6.13 -9.75 -6.34
CA PRO A 58 -6.49 -11.16 -6.13
C PRO A 58 -5.30 -12.10 -6.29
N LEU A 59 -4.42 -11.85 -7.28
CA LEU A 59 -3.24 -12.68 -7.51
C LEU A 59 -2.23 -12.62 -6.36
N LEU A 60 -2.09 -11.46 -5.71
CA LEU A 60 -1.19 -11.29 -4.56
C LEU A 60 -1.83 -11.82 -3.28
N LYS A 61 -3.15 -11.61 -3.13
CA LYS A 61 -3.92 -12.07 -1.98
C LYS A 61 -3.93 -13.60 -1.89
N ASP A 62 -4.16 -14.28 -3.00
CA ASP A 62 -4.22 -15.75 -3.03
C ASP A 62 -2.86 -16.38 -2.68
N GLU A 63 -1.75 -15.84 -3.19
CA GLU A 63 -0.40 -16.29 -2.83
C GLU A 63 -0.08 -16.03 -1.35
N LEU A 64 -0.50 -14.88 -0.81
CA LEU A 64 -0.35 -14.58 0.61
C LEU A 64 -1.15 -15.55 1.49
N LEU A 65 -2.37 -15.89 1.09
CA LEU A 65 -3.20 -16.85 1.81
C LEU A 65 -2.62 -18.27 1.75
N ASP A 66 -2.10 -18.70 0.60
CA ASP A 66 -1.38 -19.98 0.47
C ASP A 66 -0.16 -20.01 1.40
N TYR A 67 0.60 -18.91 1.48
CA TYR A 67 1.73 -18.79 2.40
C TYR A 67 1.32 -18.91 3.88
N ILE A 68 0.30 -18.15 4.32
CA ILE A 68 -0.12 -18.11 5.73
C ILE A 68 -0.75 -19.43 6.17
N THR A 69 -1.49 -20.09 5.29
CA THR A 69 -2.16 -21.37 5.59
C THR A 69 -1.23 -22.57 5.45
N ALA A 70 -0.06 -22.39 4.82
CA ALA A 70 0.92 -23.45 4.71
C ALA A 70 1.54 -23.79 6.08
N PRO A 71 1.84 -25.08 6.33
CA PRO A 71 2.57 -25.48 7.51
C PRO A 71 3.96 -24.84 7.55
N ALA A 72 4.44 -24.52 8.75
CA ALA A 72 5.76 -23.93 8.96
C ALA A 72 6.85 -24.79 8.31
N GLY A 73 7.70 -24.16 7.49
CA GLY A 73 8.76 -24.84 6.75
C GLY A 73 8.33 -25.44 5.40
N SER A 74 7.09 -25.21 4.95
CA SER A 74 6.65 -25.61 3.62
C SER A 74 7.55 -24.97 2.54
N PRO A 75 8.06 -25.73 1.55
CA PRO A 75 8.86 -25.19 0.44
C PRO A 75 8.04 -24.23 -0.46
N ARG A 76 6.71 -24.21 -0.30
CA ARG A 76 5.82 -23.24 -0.96
C ARG A 76 5.93 -21.84 -0.34
N ALA A 77 6.32 -21.75 0.93
CA ALA A 77 6.50 -20.50 1.66
C ALA A 77 7.60 -19.59 1.04
N GLY A 78 8.47 -20.14 0.18
CA GLY A 78 9.53 -19.38 -0.49
C GLY A 78 9.20 -18.79 -1.86
N ARG A 79 8.01 -19.03 -2.42
CA ARG A 79 7.61 -18.47 -3.73
C ARG A 79 7.05 -17.06 -3.53
N THR A 80 7.89 -16.04 -3.69
CA THR A 80 7.55 -14.65 -3.34
C THR A 80 6.96 -13.82 -4.47
N THR A 81 6.71 -14.40 -5.66
CA THR A 81 6.18 -13.62 -6.79
C THR A 81 5.32 -14.47 -7.74
N PRO A 82 4.04 -14.11 -7.97
CA PRO A 82 3.26 -14.71 -9.04
C PRO A 82 3.90 -14.37 -10.38
N LYS A 83 4.25 -15.40 -11.16
CA LYS A 83 4.98 -15.25 -12.45
C LYS A 83 4.22 -14.45 -13.51
N ASN A 84 2.92 -14.21 -13.31
CA ASN A 84 2.02 -13.55 -14.25
C ASN A 84 1.43 -12.24 -13.70
N LEU A 85 2.07 -11.58 -12.72
CA LEU A 85 1.59 -10.28 -12.27
C LEU A 85 1.71 -9.27 -13.44
N PRO A 86 0.61 -8.69 -13.94
CA PRO A 86 0.68 -7.73 -15.04
C PRO A 86 1.52 -6.53 -14.61
N SER A 87 2.46 -6.10 -15.47
CA SER A 87 3.30 -4.95 -15.15
C SER A 87 2.42 -3.71 -14.97
N ASN A 88 2.58 -3.00 -13.84
CA ASN A 88 1.91 -1.73 -13.56
C ASN A 88 2.43 -0.56 -14.40
N ARG A 89 3.22 -0.84 -15.45
CA ARG A 89 3.87 0.16 -16.32
C ARG A 89 2.90 1.15 -16.96
N GLY A 90 1.64 0.76 -17.17
CA GLY A 90 0.59 1.63 -17.73
C GLY A 90 -0.15 2.52 -16.72
N TRP A 91 -0.11 2.20 -15.41
CA TRP A 91 -0.80 2.98 -14.37
C TRP A 91 0.10 4.07 -13.76
N GLN A 92 1.42 3.86 -13.78
CA GLN A 92 2.40 4.83 -13.28
C GLN A 92 2.54 6.07 -14.18
N THR A 93 2.25 5.96 -15.47
CA THR A 93 2.30 7.09 -16.42
C THR A 93 1.12 8.04 -16.30
N ALA A 94 0.11 7.71 -15.48
CA ALA A 94 -1.07 8.55 -15.24
C ALA A 94 -1.04 9.27 -13.87
N ALA A 95 0.00 9.06 -13.05
CA ALA A 95 0.20 9.86 -11.84
C ALA A 95 0.58 11.30 -12.25
N PRO A 96 -0.20 12.34 -11.87
CA PRO A 96 0.23 13.72 -12.07
C PRO A 96 1.57 13.88 -11.35
N SER A 97 2.53 14.45 -12.06
CA SER A 97 3.90 14.67 -11.62
C SER A 97 3.96 15.47 -10.31
N TRP A 98 3.84 14.82 -9.17
CA TRP A 98 4.44 15.30 -7.93
C TRP A 98 5.90 14.87 -7.99
N SER A 99 6.68 15.76 -8.60
CA SER A 99 8.11 15.65 -8.74
C SER A 99 8.76 15.34 -7.39
N TRP A 100 9.38 14.18 -7.29
CA TRP A 100 10.62 14.02 -6.53
C TRP A 100 11.64 15.02 -7.10
N ARG A 101 11.62 16.27 -6.63
CA ARG A 101 12.74 17.19 -6.82
C ARG A 101 13.83 16.75 -5.84
N SER A 102 14.82 16.07 -6.39
CA SER A 102 16.00 15.53 -5.69
C SER A 102 17.12 16.57 -5.63
N CYS A 103 17.87 16.66 -4.52
CA CYS A 103 19.28 17.09 -4.42
C CYS A 103 19.73 16.89 -2.95
N GLY A 104 20.75 16.11 -2.56
CA GLY A 104 21.82 15.34 -3.24
C GLY A 104 22.57 14.50 -2.18
N PRO A 105 23.85 14.07 -2.36
CA PRO A 105 24.65 14.01 -3.58
C PRO A 105 24.90 12.56 -4.03
N ARG A 106 24.72 12.31 -5.33
CA ARG A 106 25.38 11.19 -6.01
C ARG A 106 26.85 11.54 -6.20
N SER A 107 27.72 10.92 -5.41
CA SER A 107 29.11 10.69 -5.80
C SER A 107 29.67 9.49 -5.05
N CYS A 108 29.39 8.28 -5.50
CA CYS A 108 30.31 7.16 -5.29
C CYS A 108 30.12 6.11 -6.39
N PRO A 109 31.05 6.01 -7.37
CA PRO A 109 31.07 4.94 -8.34
C PRO A 109 31.99 3.83 -7.81
N ARG A 110 31.44 2.70 -7.35
CA ARG A 110 32.22 1.46 -7.23
C ARG A 110 31.40 0.23 -7.64
N PRO A 111 31.92 -0.60 -8.56
CA PRO A 111 31.33 -1.90 -8.88
C PRO A 111 31.84 -2.96 -7.89
N GLY A 112 30.96 -3.85 -7.41
CA GLY A 112 31.37 -5.06 -6.68
C GLY A 112 30.90 -5.19 -5.22
N CYS A 113 29.66 -4.80 -4.91
CA CYS A 113 28.89 -5.38 -3.81
C CYS A 113 27.55 -5.85 -4.37
#